data_AF-A0A3B9G3T8-F1
#
_entry.id   AF-A0A3B9G3T8-F1
#
_cell.length_a   1.000
_cell.length_b   1.000
_cell.length_c   1.000
_cell.angle_alpha   90.00
_cell.angle_beta   90.00
_cell.angle_gamma   90.00
#
_symmetry.space_group_name_H-M   'P 1'
#
loop_
_entity.id
_entity.type
_entity.pdbx_description
1 polymer ?
#
loop_
_entity_poly.entity_id
_entity_poly.type
_entity_poly.pdbx_seq_one_letter_code
_entity_poly.pdbx_strand_id
1 'polypeptide(L)'
;KKGGVMASSSVGGLSGAFIPVSEDRGMIDAAANGTLCLEKLEAMTAVCSVGLDMIVLPDDTSAETIAAIIADEAAIGMINNKTTACRLIPAIGKQAGDTLEFGGLLGYGPVMPVRNVSPKVMIERGGRIPAPMHSLKN
;
A
#
# COMPACT_ATOMS: atom_id res chain seq x y z
N LYS A 1 -8.90 -15.19 9.36
CA LYS A 1 -7.94 -15.47 10.47
C LYS A 1 -8.37 -16.64 11.36
N LYS A 2 -9.50 -16.63 12.09
CA LYS A 2 -9.85 -17.70 13.05
C LYS A 2 -9.97 -19.13 12.47
N GLY A 3 -10.41 -19.29 11.21
CA GLY A 3 -10.57 -20.60 10.58
C GLY A 3 -9.26 -21.37 10.33
N GLY A 4 -8.13 -20.68 10.12
CA GLY A 4 -6.82 -21.31 9.88
C GLY A 4 -5.98 -21.52 11.15
N VAL A 5 -6.37 -20.93 12.28
CA VAL A 5 -5.63 -21.03 13.55
C VAL A 5 -5.62 -22.47 14.09
N MET A 6 -6.66 -23.24 13.79
CA MET A 6 -6.76 -24.65 14.20
C MET A 6 -5.92 -25.59 13.32
N ALA A 7 -5.41 -25.13 12.18
CA ALA A 7 -4.81 -26.00 11.15
C ALA A 7 -3.27 -25.94 11.10
N SER A 8 -2.61 -25.09 11.89
CA SER A 8 -1.15 -24.93 11.84
C SER A 8 -0.52 -24.82 13.22
N SER A 9 0.50 -25.65 13.48
CA SER A 9 1.32 -25.65 14.70
C SER A 9 2.56 -24.75 14.62
N SER A 10 2.89 -24.24 13.43
CA SER A 10 4.00 -23.32 13.17
C SER A 10 3.61 -22.33 12.07
N VAL A 11 3.19 -21.13 12.46
CA VAL A 11 2.79 -20.10 11.50
C VAL A 11 4.02 -19.25 11.17
N GLY A 12 4.59 -19.45 9.98
CA GLY A 12 5.57 -18.55 9.36
C GLY A 12 4.92 -17.75 8.23
N GLY A 13 5.27 -16.46 8.11
CA GLY A 13 4.73 -15.57 7.07
C GLY A 13 3.53 -14.70 7.52
N LEU A 14 3.03 -13.87 6.60
CA LEU A 14 1.92 -12.95 6.84
C LEU A 14 0.58 -13.63 6.53
N SER A 15 -0.20 -13.96 7.55
CA SER A 15 -1.60 -14.41 7.39
C SER A 15 -2.54 -13.22 7.29
N GLY A 16 -2.54 -12.54 6.15
CA GLY A 16 -3.49 -11.46 5.83
C GLY A 16 -3.72 -11.35 4.33
N ALA A 17 -4.83 -10.71 3.94
CA ALA A 17 -5.11 -10.48 2.53
C ALA A 17 -4.18 -9.37 2.04
N PHE A 18 -3.27 -9.70 1.13
CA PHE A 18 -2.62 -8.67 0.32
C PHE A 18 -3.65 -8.11 -0.66
N ILE A 19 -3.49 -6.86 -1.06
CA ILE A 19 -4.25 -6.25 -2.16
C ILE A 19 -3.31 -6.10 -3.35
N PRO A 20 -2.99 -7.18 -4.09
CA PRO A 20 -2.04 -7.12 -5.19
C PRO A 20 -2.74 -6.61 -6.44
N VAL A 21 -2.73 -5.29 -6.64
CA VAL A 21 -3.48 -4.65 -7.74
C VAL A 21 -3.04 -5.18 -9.11
N SER A 22 -1.79 -5.62 -9.27
CA SER A 22 -1.29 -6.19 -10.54
C SER A 22 -1.49 -7.71 -10.69
N GLU A 23 -1.99 -8.42 -9.67
CA GLU A 23 -2.12 -9.89 -9.69
C GLU A 23 -3.59 -10.35 -9.75
N ASP A 24 -4.54 -9.51 -9.32
CA ASP A 24 -5.97 -9.80 -9.38
C ASP A 24 -6.66 -9.05 -10.53
N ARG A 25 -7.28 -9.79 -11.45
CA ARG A 25 -7.93 -9.22 -12.64
C ARG A 25 -9.06 -8.24 -12.30
N GLY A 26 -9.86 -8.53 -11.28
CA GLY A 26 -10.94 -7.63 -10.87
C GLY A 26 -10.42 -6.33 -10.28
N MET A 27 -9.31 -6.40 -9.54
CA MET A 27 -8.62 -5.21 -9.02
C MET A 27 -7.96 -4.40 -10.13
N ILE A 28 -7.35 -5.05 -11.14
CA ILE A 28 -6.83 -4.38 -12.33
C ILE A 28 -7.96 -3.60 -13.02
N ASP A 29 -9.09 -4.25 -13.30
CA ASP A 29 -10.22 -3.63 -14.00
C ASP A 29 -10.80 -2.46 -13.18
N ALA A 30 -10.91 -2.62 -11.85
CA ALA A 30 -11.39 -1.58 -10.95
C ALA A 30 -10.41 -0.41 -10.79
N ALA A 31 -9.10 -0.66 -10.83
CA ALA A 31 -8.09 0.40 -10.80
C ALA A 31 -8.03 1.14 -12.14
N ALA A 32 -8.10 0.41 -13.26
CA ALA A 32 -8.10 0.98 -14.61
C ALA A 32 -9.31 1.86 -14.89
N ASN A 33 -10.49 1.51 -14.36
CA ASN A 33 -11.70 2.33 -14.49
C ASN A 33 -11.84 3.43 -13.42
N GLY A 34 -10.87 3.56 -12.50
CA GLY A 34 -10.84 4.58 -11.46
C GLY A 34 -11.75 4.33 -10.26
N THR A 35 -12.44 3.19 -10.17
CA THR A 35 -13.27 2.83 -9.01
C THR A 35 -12.40 2.51 -7.79
N LEU A 36 -11.24 1.88 -8.01
CA LEU A 36 -10.26 1.55 -6.98
C LEU A 36 -9.11 2.57 -7.04
N CYS A 37 -9.16 3.58 -6.17
CA CYS A 37 -8.10 4.58 -6.02
C CYS A 37 -7.12 4.20 -4.90
N LEU A 38 -5.96 4.86 -4.87
CA LEU A 38 -4.92 4.61 -3.86
C LEU A 38 -5.44 4.80 -2.43
N GLU A 39 -6.22 5.86 -2.20
CA GLU A 39 -6.79 6.14 -0.88
C GLU A 39 -7.85 5.11 -0.47
N LYS A 40 -8.52 4.48 -1.45
CA LYS A 40 -9.44 3.38 -1.17
C LYS A 40 -8.70 2.14 -0.73
N LEU A 41 -7.52 1.88 -1.32
CA LEU A 41 -6.62 0.81 -0.91
C LEU A 41 -6.11 1.04 0.52
N GLU A 42 -5.59 2.24 0.82
CA GLU A 42 -5.18 2.64 2.18
C GLU A 42 -6.34 2.51 3.20
N ALA A 43 -7.57 2.89 2.81
CA ALA A 43 -8.73 2.68 3.68
C ALA A 43 -9.00 1.19 3.98
N MET A 44 -8.68 0.29 3.04
CA MET A 44 -8.82 -1.17 3.25
C MET A 44 -7.69 -1.74 4.13
N THR A 45 -6.49 -1.16 4.12
CA THR A 45 -5.36 -1.55 5.00
C THR A 45 -5.68 -1.29 6.47
N ALA A 46 -6.45 -0.24 6.76
CA ALA A 46 -6.95 0.02 8.11
C ALA A 46 -7.74 -1.15 8.72
N VAL A 47 -8.43 -1.97 7.91
CA VAL A 47 -9.36 -3.01 8.41
C VAL A 47 -8.85 -4.44 8.23
N CYS A 48 -8.57 -4.90 7.01
CA CYS A 48 -8.31 -6.33 6.76
C CYS A 48 -7.05 -6.62 5.95
N SER A 49 -6.55 -5.64 5.21
CA SER A 49 -5.33 -5.80 4.40
C SER A 49 -4.06 -5.65 5.23
N VAL A 50 -2.97 -6.21 4.72
CA VAL A 50 -1.61 -6.11 5.26
C VAL A 50 -0.76 -5.06 4.53
N GLY A 51 -1.40 -4.14 3.80
CA GLY A 51 -0.76 -2.96 3.24
C GLY A 51 -0.99 -2.79 1.74
N LEU A 52 -0.15 -1.97 1.12
CA LEU A 52 -0.14 -1.66 -0.30
C LEU A 52 0.84 -2.57 -1.03
N ASP A 53 0.35 -3.37 -1.97
CA ASP A 53 1.16 -4.34 -2.67
C ASP A 53 1.03 -4.25 -4.19
N MET A 54 2.17 -4.32 -4.88
CA MET A 54 2.27 -4.13 -6.33
C MET A 54 1.55 -2.88 -6.85
N ILE A 55 1.72 -1.76 -6.15
CA ILE A 55 1.14 -0.49 -6.59
C ILE A 55 2.09 0.18 -7.57
N VAL A 56 1.62 0.35 -8.80
CA VAL A 56 2.38 1.02 -9.87
C VAL A 56 2.13 2.52 -9.80
N LEU A 57 3.19 3.29 -9.63
CA LEU A 57 3.17 4.75 -9.50
C LEU A 57 3.71 5.41 -10.78
N PRO A 58 3.28 6.64 -11.12
CA PRO A 58 3.84 7.42 -12.21
C PRO A 58 5.34 7.71 -12.03
N ASP A 59 6.08 7.85 -13.13
CA ASP A 59 7.52 8.16 -13.12
C ASP A 59 7.83 9.49 -12.42
N ASP A 60 6.93 10.47 -12.55
CA ASP A 60 7.06 11.80 -11.96
C ASP A 60 6.71 11.85 -10.46
N THR A 61 6.46 10.69 -9.82
CA THR A 61 6.23 10.62 -8.39
C THR A 61 7.53 10.92 -7.62
N SER A 62 7.53 12.03 -6.85
CA SER A 62 8.70 12.43 -6.09
C SER A 62 9.04 11.47 -4.94
N ALA A 63 10.31 11.45 -4.53
CA ALA A 63 10.77 10.63 -3.40
C ALA A 63 10.03 10.98 -2.09
N GLU A 64 9.72 12.26 -1.87
CA GLU A 64 8.92 12.71 -0.72
C GLU A 64 7.50 12.16 -0.76
N THR A 65 6.88 12.10 -1.94
CA THR A 65 5.55 11.50 -2.10
C THR A 65 5.56 10.00 -1.83
N ILE A 66 6.57 9.28 -2.34
CA ILE A 66 6.75 7.86 -2.04
C ILE A 66 6.96 7.65 -0.52
N ALA A 67 7.77 8.49 0.12
CA ALA A 67 8.00 8.44 1.56
C ALA A 67 6.73 8.73 2.37
N ALA A 68 5.86 9.63 1.88
CA ALA A 68 4.58 9.93 2.50
C ALA A 68 3.61 8.74 2.45
N ILE A 69 3.49 8.07 1.31
CA ILE A 69 2.67 6.84 1.18
C ILE A 69 3.16 5.76 2.17
N ILE A 70 4.48 5.57 2.26
CA ILE A 70 5.07 4.62 3.23
C ILE A 70 4.77 5.05 4.68
N ALA A 71 4.84 6.35 4.98
CA ALA A 71 4.55 6.88 6.31
C ALA A 71 3.08 6.69 6.71
N ASP A 72 2.14 6.85 5.77
CA ASP A 72 0.71 6.63 6.00
C ASP A 72 0.43 5.16 6.34
N GLU A 73 0.97 4.22 5.55
CA GLU A 73 0.84 2.79 5.81
C GLU A 73 1.55 2.35 7.11
N ALA A 74 2.70 2.95 7.43
CA ALA A 74 3.38 2.72 8.70
C ALA A 74 2.56 3.23 9.88
N ALA A 75 1.90 4.39 9.74
CA ALA A 75 1.02 4.96 10.77
C ALA A 75 -0.22 4.08 11.00
N ILE A 76 -0.85 3.58 9.92
CA ILE A 76 -1.97 2.65 10.00
C ILE A 76 -1.56 1.37 10.75
N GLY A 77 -0.40 0.80 10.41
CA GLY A 77 0.14 -0.37 11.10
C GLY A 77 0.42 -0.10 12.58
N MET A 78 1.13 0.99 12.87
CA MET A 78 1.52 1.41 14.21
C MET A 78 0.32 1.64 15.13
N ILE A 79 -0.70 2.36 14.68
CA ILE A 79 -1.88 2.71 15.49
C ILE A 79 -2.79 1.51 15.72
N ASN A 80 -2.93 0.64 14.72
CA ASN A 80 -3.83 -0.51 14.79
C ASN A 80 -3.16 -1.79 15.32
N ASN A 81 -1.89 -1.71 15.73
CA ASN A 81 -1.08 -2.86 16.12
C ASN A 81 -1.12 -3.98 15.07
N LYS A 82 -0.86 -3.57 13.83
CA LYS A 82 -0.90 -4.43 12.64
C LYS A 82 0.43 -4.37 11.91
N THR A 83 0.77 -5.48 11.28
CA THR A 83 1.85 -5.51 10.31
C THR A 83 1.31 -5.02 8.97
N THR A 84 1.82 -3.88 8.51
CA THR A 84 1.60 -3.34 7.17
C THR A 84 2.90 -3.42 6.37
N ALA A 85 2.78 -3.47 5.04
CA ALA A 85 3.89 -3.47 4.11
C ALA A 85 3.56 -2.56 2.91
N CYS A 86 4.60 -2.04 2.27
CA CYS A 86 4.48 -1.27 1.04
C CYS A 86 5.39 -1.88 -0.03
N ARG A 87 4.82 -2.21 -1.19
CA ARG A 87 5.55 -2.49 -2.43
C ARG A 87 5.06 -1.52 -3.50
N LEU A 88 5.78 -0.42 -3.64
CA LEU A 88 5.51 0.68 -4.57
C LEU A 88 6.50 0.61 -5.74
N ILE A 89 6.02 0.78 -6.97
CA ILE A 89 6.80 0.60 -8.19
C ILE A 89 6.68 1.85 -9.06
N PRO A 90 7.69 2.75 -9.05
CA PRO A 90 7.76 3.84 -10.02
C PRO A 90 7.91 3.30 -11.44
N ALA A 91 6.95 3.59 -12.32
CA ALA A 91 6.92 3.13 -13.69
C ALA A 91 7.70 4.08 -14.59
N ILE A 92 8.98 3.80 -14.80
CA ILE A 92 9.90 4.67 -15.54
C ILE A 92 9.36 4.97 -16.96
N GLY A 93 9.27 6.26 -17.31
CA GLY A 93 8.75 6.74 -18.59
C GLY A 93 7.24 6.57 -18.78
N LYS A 94 6.47 6.29 -17.72
CA LYS A 94 5.02 6.12 -17.76
C LYS A 94 4.29 7.13 -16.89
N GLN A 95 3.06 7.46 -17.29
CA GLN A 95 2.17 8.39 -16.58
C GLN A 95 0.93 7.67 -16.04
N ALA A 96 0.18 8.33 -15.16
CA ALA A 96 -1.07 7.82 -14.65
C ALA A 96 -2.05 7.44 -15.79
N GLY A 97 -2.65 6.25 -15.69
CA GLY A 97 -3.52 5.69 -16.73
C GLY A 97 -2.79 4.81 -17.75
N ASP A 98 -1.46 4.86 -17.82
CA ASP A 98 -0.69 3.88 -18.59
C ASP A 98 -0.77 2.49 -17.95
N THR A 99 -0.26 1.48 -18.66
CA THR A 99 -0.04 0.13 -18.12
C THR A 99 1.45 -0.18 -18.12
N LEU A 100 1.93 -0.74 -17.00
CA LEU A 100 3.26 -1.31 -16.86
C LEU A 100 3.17 -2.84 -16.97
N GLU A 101 3.95 -3.42 -17.88
CA GLU A 101 4.04 -4.85 -18.07
C GLU A 101 5.34 -5.37 -17.46
N PHE A 102 5.25 -6.24 -16.46
CA PHE A 102 6.41 -6.81 -15.77
C PHE A 102 7.02 -7.99 -16.52
N GLY A 103 6.25 -8.58 -17.44
CA GLY A 103 6.63 -9.75 -18.21
C GLY A 103 6.53 -11.07 -17.43
N GLY A 104 6.28 -12.16 -18.16
CA GLY A 104 6.27 -13.51 -17.60
C GLY A 104 5.22 -13.71 -16.49
N LEU A 105 5.65 -14.25 -15.35
CA LEU A 105 4.79 -14.58 -14.21
C LEU A 105 4.42 -13.38 -13.33
N LEU A 106 5.05 -12.22 -13.53
CA LEU A 106 4.87 -11.04 -12.68
C LEU A 106 3.69 -10.15 -13.11
N GLY A 107 3.02 -10.50 -14.21
CA GLY A 107 1.78 -9.87 -14.67
C GLY A 107 1.97 -8.46 -15.23
N TYR A 108 0.91 -7.67 -15.12
CA TYR A 108 0.86 -6.27 -15.54
C TYR A 108 -0.04 -5.49 -14.58
N GLY A 109 0.12 -4.17 -14.51
CA GLY A 109 -0.70 -3.33 -13.66
C GLY A 109 -0.92 -1.93 -14.23
N PRO A 110 -2.08 -1.31 -13.97
CA PRO A 110 -2.32 0.08 -14.35
C PRO A 110 -1.47 1.01 -13.47
N VAL A 111 -0.89 2.03 -14.09
CA VAL A 111 -0.20 3.12 -13.38
C VAL A 111 -1.27 3.97 -12.71
N MET A 112 -1.32 3.91 -11.38
CA MET A 112 -2.37 4.57 -10.60
C MET A 112 -2.07 6.06 -10.41
N PRO A 113 -3.06 6.95 -10.48
CA PRO A 113 -2.84 8.37 -10.17
C PRO A 113 -2.44 8.56 -8.71
N VAL A 114 -1.50 9.48 -8.47
CA VAL A 114 -1.05 9.90 -7.15
C VAL A 114 -1.40 11.37 -6.95
N ARG A 115 -1.72 11.78 -5.72
CA ARG A 115 -1.98 13.20 -5.43
C ARG A 115 -0.70 14.02 -5.48
N ASN A 116 -0.75 15.14 -6.19
CA ASN A 116 0.40 16.02 -6.42
C ASN A 116 0.58 17.13 -5.36
N VAL A 117 0.02 16.96 -4.16
CA VAL A 117 0.22 17.91 -3.06
C VAL A 117 1.52 17.55 -2.34
N SER A 118 2.45 18.51 -2.25
CA SER A 118 3.78 18.27 -1.69
C SER A 118 3.74 17.88 -0.20
N PRO A 119 4.26 16.70 0.20
CA PRO A 119 4.40 16.31 1.60
C PRO A 119 5.77 16.72 2.19
N LYS A 120 6.57 17.48 1.44
CA LYS A 120 7.98 17.78 1.72
C LYS A 120 8.21 18.27 3.15
N VAL A 121 7.38 19.21 3.63
CA VAL A 121 7.48 19.74 5.00
C VAL A 121 7.36 18.66 6.06
N MET A 122 6.51 17.65 5.86
CA MET A 122 6.36 16.55 6.82
C MET A 122 7.54 15.59 6.75
N ILE A 123 7.97 15.21 5.56
CA ILE A 123 9.05 14.22 5.35
C ILE A 123 10.40 14.76 5.79
N GLU A 124 10.70 16.03 5.49
CA GLU A 124 11.97 16.66 5.84
C GLU A 124 12.11 16.97 7.33
N ARG A 125 11.03 16.92 8.12
CA ARG A 125 11.14 17.06 9.59
C ARG A 125 12.06 16.01 10.20
N GLY A 126 12.13 14.83 9.59
CA GLY A 126 12.94 13.71 10.07
C GLY A 126 12.63 13.34 11.53
N GLY A 127 13.60 12.70 12.19
CA GLY A 127 13.47 12.28 13.58
C GLY A 127 12.66 11.01 13.75
N ARG A 128 11.93 10.90 14.87
CA ARG A 128 11.22 9.68 15.28
C ARG A 128 9.80 10.01 15.70
N ILE A 129 8.82 9.35 15.07
CA ILE A 129 7.43 9.38 15.52
C ILE A 129 7.34 8.54 16.82
N PRO A 130 6.86 9.11 17.93
CA PRO A 130 6.78 8.39 19.20
C PRO A 130 5.73 7.28 19.13
N ALA A 131 5.91 6.25 19.95
CA ALA A 131 4.95 5.17 20.04
C ALA A 131 3.58 5.70 20.53
N PRO A 132 2.46 5.20 19.99
CA PRO A 132 1.14 5.63 20.39
C PRO A 132 0.82 5.28 21.85
N MET A 133 0.26 6.24 22.58
CA MET A 133 -0.20 6.04 23.95
C MET A 133 -1.48 5.19 23.96
N HIS A 134 -1.35 3.94 24.43
CA HIS A 134 -2.47 3.01 24.51
C HIS A 134 -3.25 3.08 25.84
N SER A 135 -2.67 3.72 26.87
CA SER A 135 -3.17 3.73 28.26
C SER A 135 -4.34 4.71 28.52
N LEU A 136 -4.58 5.68 27.62
CA LEU A 136 -5.65 6.67 27.74
C LEU A 136 -6.86 6.34 26.84
N LYS A 137 -7.16 5.06 26.67
CA LYS A 137 -8.35 4.60 25.96
C LYS A 137 -9.42 4.29 27.01
N ASN A 138 -10.52 5.05 27.02
CA ASN A 138 -11.72 4.78 27.82
C ASN A 138 -12.33 3.42 27.44
#